data_AF-L2GLE0-F1
#
_entry.id   AF-L2GLE0-F1
#
_cell.length_a   1.000
_cell.length_b   1.000
_cell.length_c   1.000
_cell.angle_alpha   90.00
_cell.angle_beta   90.00
_cell.angle_gamma   90.00
#
_symmetry.space_group_name_H-M   'P 1'
#
loop_
_entity.id
_entity.type
_entity.pdbx_description
1 polymer ?
#
loop_
_entity_poly.entity_id
_entity_poly.type
_entity_poly.pdbx_seq_one_letter_code
_entity_poly.pdbx_strand_id
1 'polypeptide(L)'
;MKMPFGELNDSFKKTSSYNFEDPLKSTSLQENDTAGRALFQEFKDSFERTFKEFLEIERLKKKIESTTMSIALLNGCIAKLNGLQMSYPIIVGNGLSRASIANIGTFPPYGYNKNYVYPMNYSVKKRFKPHSNYKKSMNNKVLYVCTIENDGIVVTADDGFVWKGSNVWRDVKRDLGIVDEFDSIEDFMALTNPTVIKMIESIGDVSNFEGYIQFSKRAQ
;
A
#
# COMPACT_ATOMS: atom_id res chain seq x y z
N MET A 1 12.55 3.28 34.78
CA MET A 1 13.54 2.41 35.44
C MET A 1 13.90 1.32 34.45
N LYS A 2 15.06 1.41 33.79
CA LYS A 2 15.56 0.41 32.83
C LYS A 2 16.36 -0.63 33.61
N MET A 3 16.06 -1.92 33.43
CA MET A 3 16.93 -3.01 33.85
C MET A 3 17.50 -3.73 32.61
N PRO A 4 18.72 -4.28 32.67
CA PRO A 4 19.52 -4.61 31.51
C PRO A 4 19.23 -6.02 31.00
N PHE A 5 19.04 -6.14 29.68
CA PHE A 5 19.13 -7.38 28.93
C PHE A 5 20.61 -7.77 28.82
N GLY A 6 21.10 -8.62 29.73
CA GLY A 6 22.51 -9.03 29.73
C GLY A 6 22.82 -10.40 30.32
N GLU A 7 21.94 -11.03 31.09
CA GLU A 7 22.35 -12.19 31.93
C GLU A 7 21.49 -13.46 31.78
N LEU A 8 20.69 -13.60 30.71
CA LEU A 8 19.87 -14.80 30.50
C LEU A 8 20.47 -15.83 29.53
N ASN A 9 21.62 -15.53 28.91
CA ASN A 9 22.24 -16.43 27.92
C ASN A 9 23.32 -17.36 28.48
N ASP A 10 23.83 -17.12 29.70
CA ASP A 10 24.89 -17.95 30.30
C ASP A 10 24.39 -19.02 31.29
N SER A 11 23.12 -18.95 31.71
CA SER A 11 22.53 -19.99 32.57
C SER A 11 22.08 -21.23 31.79
N PHE A 12 21.81 -21.10 30.49
CA PHE A 12 21.32 -22.20 29.65
C PHE A 12 22.41 -23.14 29.10
N LYS A 13 23.70 -22.75 29.20
CA LYS A 13 24.83 -23.62 28.80
C LYS A 13 25.37 -24.51 29.93
N LYS A 14 24.82 -24.40 31.15
CA LYS A 14 25.33 -25.13 32.34
C LYS A 14 24.45 -26.27 32.86
N THR A 15 23.35 -26.61 32.20
CA THR A 15 22.46 -27.70 32.63
C THR A 15 22.49 -28.95 31.72
N SER A 16 23.51 -29.07 30.86
CA SER A 16 23.71 -30.24 29.97
C SER A 16 24.42 -31.44 30.64
N SER A 17 24.53 -31.48 31.96
CA SER A 17 25.07 -32.65 32.66
C SER A 17 24.40 -32.85 34.01
N TYR A 18 23.08 -32.96 34.03
CA TYR A 18 22.43 -33.62 35.15
C TYR A 18 22.57 -35.13 34.92
N ASN A 19 23.67 -35.69 35.43
CA ASN A 19 23.82 -37.12 35.57
C ASN A 19 22.77 -37.59 36.56
N PHE A 20 21.77 -38.30 36.06
CA PHE A 20 20.89 -39.10 36.90
C PHE A 20 21.78 -40.20 37.48
N GLU A 21 22.29 -40.00 38.69
CA GLU A 21 22.99 -41.07 39.39
C GLU A 21 21.99 -42.22 39.59
N ASP A 22 22.34 -43.36 39.02
CA ASP A 22 21.61 -44.60 39.09
C ASP A 22 21.53 -45.04 40.58
N PRO A 23 20.36 -45.05 41.23
CA PRO A 23 20.25 -45.31 42.67
C PRO A 23 20.65 -46.74 43.07
N LEU A 24 20.99 -47.60 42.11
CA LEU A 24 21.22 -49.03 42.31
C LEU A 24 22.66 -49.40 42.71
N LYS A 25 23.54 -48.46 43.05
CA LYS A 25 24.92 -48.80 43.45
C LYS A 25 25.12 -49.23 44.91
N SER A 26 24.08 -49.30 45.74
CA SER A 26 24.27 -49.75 47.13
C SER A 26 23.07 -50.47 47.73
N THR A 27 22.62 -51.58 47.14
CA THR A 27 22.06 -52.68 47.96
C THR A 27 21.94 -53.97 47.16
N SER A 28 22.56 -55.03 47.67
CA SER A 28 22.34 -56.41 47.24
C SER A 28 20.91 -56.84 47.59
N LEU A 29 20.02 -56.86 46.61
CA LEU A 29 18.76 -57.61 46.66
C LEU A 29 18.61 -58.38 45.34
N GLN A 30 18.78 -59.70 45.45
CA GLN A 30 18.53 -60.64 44.36
C GLN A 30 17.03 -60.79 44.12
N GLU A 31 16.69 -60.70 42.83
CA GLU A 31 15.60 -61.34 42.09
C GLU A 31 14.13 -61.03 42.45
N ASN A 32 13.42 -60.59 41.40
CA ASN A 32 11.96 -60.49 41.22
C ASN A 32 11.25 -59.18 41.58
N ASP A 33 11.79 -58.03 41.14
CA ASP A 33 10.99 -56.82 40.97
C ASP A 33 10.87 -56.39 39.50
N THR A 34 10.51 -57.36 38.65
CA THR A 34 10.21 -57.14 37.22
C THR A 34 9.04 -56.18 37.06
N ALA A 35 8.08 -56.23 37.99
CA ALA A 35 6.92 -55.34 38.03
C ALA A 35 7.31 -53.89 38.36
N GLY A 36 8.18 -53.66 39.36
CA GLY A 36 8.68 -52.33 39.70
C GLY A 36 9.51 -51.69 38.58
N ARG A 37 10.32 -52.47 37.87
CA ARG A 37 11.07 -51.99 36.68
C ARG A 37 10.15 -51.66 35.51
N ALA A 38 9.13 -52.48 35.25
CA ALA A 38 8.14 -52.22 34.21
C ALA A 38 7.32 -50.95 34.52
N LEU A 39 6.85 -50.80 35.76
CA LEU A 39 6.14 -49.60 36.23
C LEU A 39 7.00 -48.33 36.14
N PHE A 40 8.30 -48.43 36.49
CA PHE A 40 9.21 -47.29 36.35
C PHE A 40 9.45 -46.91 34.89
N GLN A 41 9.56 -47.89 34.00
CA GLN A 41 9.71 -47.63 32.56
C GLN A 41 8.44 -47.00 31.97
N GLU A 42 7.25 -47.51 32.32
CA GLU A 42 5.97 -46.92 31.93
C GLU A 42 5.82 -45.47 32.43
N PHE A 43 6.22 -45.19 33.67
CA PHE A 43 6.25 -43.83 34.20
C PHE A 43 7.20 -42.94 33.39
N LYS A 44 8.42 -43.41 33.11
CA LYS A 44 9.42 -42.66 32.35
C LYS A 44 8.92 -42.34 30.94
N ASP A 45 8.36 -43.31 30.24
CA ASP A 45 7.85 -43.14 28.88
C ASP A 45 6.64 -42.17 28.87
N SER A 46 5.74 -42.29 29.85
CA SER A 46 4.61 -41.39 30.02
C SER A 46 5.04 -39.96 30.33
N PHE A 47 6.04 -39.79 31.20
CA PHE A 47 6.61 -38.49 31.54
C PHE A 47 7.30 -37.86 30.32
N GLU A 48 8.14 -38.60 29.60
CA GLU A 48 8.83 -38.11 28.40
C GLU A 48 7.84 -37.69 27.30
N ARG A 49 6.75 -38.45 27.10
CA ARG A 49 5.68 -38.08 26.18
C ARG A 49 5.02 -36.77 26.60
N THR A 50 4.58 -36.68 27.86
CA THR A 50 3.92 -35.48 28.39
C THR A 50 4.82 -34.25 28.31
N PHE A 51 6.11 -34.43 28.58
CA PHE A 51 7.10 -33.36 28.50
C PHE A 51 7.32 -32.88 27.05
N LYS A 52 7.37 -33.78 26.07
CA LYS A 52 7.44 -33.42 24.64
C LYS A 52 6.19 -32.66 24.19
N GLU A 53 5.00 -33.10 24.61
CA GLU A 53 3.74 -32.40 24.32
C GLU A 53 3.72 -30.99 24.92
N PHE A 54 4.17 -30.83 26.17
CA PHE A 54 4.29 -29.52 26.81
C PHE A 54 5.22 -28.58 26.04
N LEU A 55 6.39 -29.07 25.58
CA LEU A 55 7.32 -28.26 24.79
C LEU A 55 6.73 -27.82 23.45
N GLU A 56 5.98 -28.68 22.77
CA GLU A 56 5.33 -28.32 21.50
C GLU A 56 4.21 -27.29 21.72
N ILE A 57 3.43 -27.43 22.81
CA ILE A 57 2.41 -26.43 23.18
C ILE A 57 3.07 -25.06 23.41
N GLU A 58 4.18 -24.99 24.16
CA GLU A 58 4.89 -23.73 24.40
C GLU A 58 5.46 -23.12 23.10
N ARG A 59 5.97 -23.97 22.20
CA ARG A 59 6.43 -23.53 20.88
C ARG A 59 5.26 -22.96 20.04
N LEU A 60 4.10 -23.63 20.03
CA LEU A 60 2.92 -23.17 19.32
C LEU A 60 2.37 -21.86 19.89
N LYS A 61 2.33 -21.71 21.22
CA LYS A 61 1.93 -20.46 21.89
C LYS A 61 2.78 -19.28 21.43
N LYS A 62 4.11 -19.41 21.43
CA LYS A 62 5.02 -18.36 20.92
C LYS A 62 4.74 -18.00 19.46
N LYS A 63 4.41 -19.00 18.63
CA LYS A 63 4.05 -18.76 17.22
C LYS A 63 2.72 -18.02 17.09
N ILE A 64 1.72 -18.35 17.91
CA ILE A 64 0.44 -17.65 17.97
C ILE A 64 0.63 -16.19 18.39
N GLU A 65 1.42 -15.95 19.45
CA GLU A 65 1.74 -14.59 19.93
C GLU A 65 2.43 -13.75 18.83
N SER A 66 3.44 -14.31 18.17
CA SER A 66 4.13 -13.65 17.07
C SER A 66 3.17 -13.32 15.91
N THR A 67 2.30 -14.27 15.53
CA THR A 67 1.33 -14.06 14.44
C THR A 67 0.30 -13.00 14.81
N THR A 68 -0.17 -13.01 16.06
CA THR A 68 -1.13 -12.03 16.58
C THR A 68 -0.55 -10.62 16.52
N MET A 69 0.72 -10.47 16.88
CA MET A 69 1.43 -9.19 16.78
C MET A 69 1.59 -8.74 15.32
N SER A 70 1.92 -9.64 14.38
CA SER A 70 1.95 -9.31 12.96
C SER A 70 0.58 -8.86 12.42
N ILE A 71 -0.50 -9.53 12.82
CA ILE A 71 -1.87 -9.14 12.46
C ILE A 71 -2.21 -7.75 13.01
N ALA A 72 -1.85 -7.47 14.27
CA ALA A 72 -2.07 -6.16 14.89
C ALA A 72 -1.33 -5.04 14.14
N LEU A 73 -0.07 -5.29 13.75
CA LEU A 73 0.71 -4.34 12.94
C LEU A 73 0.08 -4.10 11.57
N LEU A 74 -0.34 -5.16 10.87
CA LEU A 74 -1.02 -5.06 9.58
C LEU A 74 -2.33 -4.27 9.68
N ASN A 75 -3.14 -4.54 10.71
CA ASN A 75 -4.37 -3.79 10.97
C ASN A 75 -4.08 -2.32 11.27
N GLY A 76 -3.00 -2.02 12.00
CA GLY A 76 -2.53 -0.65 12.21
C GLY A 76 -2.12 0.04 10.91
N CYS A 77 -1.43 -0.66 10.01
CA CYS A 77 -1.11 -0.17 8.68
C CYS A 77 -2.36 0.08 7.83
N ILE A 78 -3.32 -0.84 7.84
CA ILE A 78 -4.60 -0.71 7.12
C ILE A 78 -5.40 0.47 7.67
N ALA A 79 -5.51 0.63 8.99
CA ALA A 79 -6.20 1.76 9.61
C ALA A 79 -5.54 3.10 9.24
N LYS A 80 -4.21 3.15 9.22
CA LYS A 80 -3.45 4.33 8.76
C LYS A 80 -3.69 4.61 7.26
N LEU A 81 -3.73 3.58 6.41
CA LEU A 81 -4.04 3.70 4.99
C LEU A 81 -5.48 4.19 4.77
N ASN A 82 -6.45 3.66 5.51
CA ASN A 82 -7.85 4.08 5.45
C ASN A 82 -8.03 5.52 5.97
N GLY A 83 -7.27 5.92 7.00
CA GLY A 83 -7.22 7.31 7.45
C GLY A 83 -6.57 8.28 6.45
N LEU A 84 -5.84 7.76 5.45
CA LEU A 84 -5.27 8.50 4.33
C LEU A 84 -6.14 8.44 3.07
N GLN A 85 -7.34 7.84 3.14
CA GLN A 85 -8.22 7.72 1.99
C GLN A 85 -8.61 9.12 1.50
N MET A 86 -8.08 9.51 0.34
CA MET A 86 -8.36 10.82 -0.24
C MET A 86 -9.86 10.95 -0.49
N SER A 87 -10.47 11.98 0.08
CA SER A 87 -11.86 12.32 -0.19
C SER A 87 -11.94 13.07 -1.52
N TYR A 88 -12.79 12.57 -2.40
CA TYR A 88 -13.10 13.22 -3.67
C TYR A 88 -14.47 13.90 -3.60
N PRO A 89 -14.69 14.98 -4.37
CA PRO A 89 -13.75 15.60 -5.30
C PRO A 89 -12.73 16.50 -4.61
N ILE A 90 -11.52 16.57 -5.17
CA ILE A 90 -10.49 17.54 -4.78
C ILE A 90 -10.63 18.74 -5.71
N ILE A 91 -10.97 19.90 -5.16
CA ILE A 91 -11.11 21.14 -5.95
C ILE A 91 -9.75 21.85 -5.99
N VAL A 92 -9.25 22.11 -7.20
CA VAL A 92 -7.99 22.79 -7.44
C VAL A 92 -8.16 23.93 -8.44
N GLY A 93 -7.20 24.85 -8.48
CA GLY A 93 -7.20 26.01 -9.37
C GLY A 93 -8.00 27.21 -8.85
N ASN A 94 -7.97 28.29 -9.63
CA ASN A 94 -8.65 29.56 -9.32
C ASN A 94 -9.97 29.66 -10.10
N GLY A 95 -10.64 30.83 -10.14
CA GLY A 95 -11.92 30.99 -10.83
C GLY A 95 -11.92 30.62 -12.33
N LEU A 96 -10.77 30.76 -13.01
CA LEU A 96 -10.61 30.49 -14.44
C LEU A 96 -10.14 29.06 -14.72
N SER A 97 -9.23 28.54 -13.89
CA SER A 97 -8.64 27.20 -14.06
C SER A 97 -9.27 26.12 -13.16
N ARG A 98 -10.39 26.44 -12.48
CA ARG A 98 -11.01 25.53 -11.50
C ARG A 98 -11.27 24.15 -12.11
N ALA A 99 -10.74 23.14 -11.45
CA ALA A 99 -10.91 21.75 -11.79
C ALA A 99 -11.32 20.95 -10.55
N SER A 100 -12.07 19.88 -10.77
CA SER A 100 -12.56 18.97 -9.75
C SER A 100 -11.98 17.59 -10.03
N ILE A 101 -10.93 17.23 -9.32
CA ILE A 101 -10.32 15.91 -9.43
C ILE A 101 -11.31 14.90 -8.83
N ALA A 102 -11.79 13.99 -9.66
CA ALA A 102 -12.71 12.93 -9.26
C ALA A 102 -11.97 11.64 -8.89
N ASN A 103 -10.78 11.42 -9.46
CA ASN A 103 -9.91 10.31 -9.14
C ASN A 103 -8.45 10.68 -9.47
N ILE A 104 -7.51 10.45 -8.55
CA ILE A 104 -6.07 10.69 -8.79
C ILE A 104 -5.42 9.60 -9.66
N GLY A 105 -6.12 8.47 -9.83
CA GLY A 105 -5.65 7.31 -10.57
C GLY A 105 -4.73 6.39 -9.77
N THR A 106 -4.08 5.48 -10.47
CA THR A 106 -3.27 4.40 -9.90
C THR A 106 -1.95 4.20 -10.65
N PHE A 107 -1.00 3.53 -10.00
CA PHE A 107 0.24 3.03 -10.62
C PHE A 107 0.09 1.55 -11.01
N PRO A 108 0.83 1.07 -12.03
CA PRO A 108 1.74 1.82 -12.91
C PRO A 108 0.99 2.84 -13.79
N PRO A 109 1.62 3.96 -14.17
CA PRO A 109 0.99 4.98 -15.00
C PRO A 109 0.88 4.53 -16.46
N TYR A 110 -0.01 5.18 -17.22
CA TYR A 110 -0.07 5.04 -18.69
C TYR A 110 1.26 5.43 -19.35
N GLY A 111 1.87 6.49 -18.82
CA GLY A 111 3.17 6.98 -19.26
C GLY A 111 3.63 8.15 -18.40
N TYR A 112 4.75 8.74 -18.80
CA TYR A 112 5.29 9.96 -18.19
C TYR A 112 6.15 10.71 -19.19
N ASN A 113 6.40 11.98 -18.91
CA ASN A 113 7.41 12.78 -19.59
C ASN A 113 8.28 13.48 -18.53
N LYS A 114 9.14 14.42 -18.93
CA LYS A 114 10.03 15.13 -18.01
C LYS A 114 9.32 15.77 -16.80
N ASN A 115 8.09 16.25 -16.99
CA ASN A 115 7.39 17.10 -16.03
C ASN A 115 6.09 16.49 -15.50
N TYR A 116 5.54 15.45 -16.12
CA TYR A 116 4.23 14.92 -15.77
C TYR A 116 4.24 13.40 -15.78
N VAL A 117 3.52 12.82 -14.82
CA VAL A 117 3.14 11.40 -14.79
C VAL A 117 1.65 11.35 -15.16
N TYR A 118 1.26 10.34 -15.92
CA TYR A 118 -0.11 10.13 -16.37
C TYR A 118 -0.70 8.88 -15.67
N PRO A 119 -1.29 9.01 -14.46
CA PRO A 119 -1.77 7.86 -13.71
C PRO A 119 -2.95 7.20 -14.41
N MET A 120 -3.00 5.88 -14.38
CA MET A 120 -4.13 5.13 -14.93
C MET A 120 -5.42 5.48 -14.19
N ASN A 121 -6.53 5.68 -14.90
CA ASN A 121 -7.84 6.05 -14.35
C ASN A 121 -7.88 7.41 -13.64
N TYR A 122 -6.87 8.27 -13.83
CA TYR A 122 -6.97 9.67 -13.43
C TYR A 122 -8.21 10.29 -14.08
N SER A 123 -9.00 11.02 -13.30
CA SER A 123 -10.22 11.67 -13.79
C SER A 123 -10.40 13.05 -13.19
N VAL A 124 -10.66 14.02 -14.06
CA VAL A 124 -10.89 15.42 -13.69
C VAL A 124 -12.12 15.96 -14.41
N LYS A 125 -12.92 16.73 -13.67
CA LYS A 125 -14.09 17.44 -14.16
C LYS A 125 -13.79 18.92 -14.26
N LYS A 126 -14.11 19.54 -15.40
CA LYS A 126 -13.89 20.96 -15.65
C LYS A 126 -15.09 21.59 -16.33
N ARG A 127 -15.50 22.78 -15.87
CA ARG A 127 -16.52 23.57 -16.54
C ARG A 127 -15.86 24.63 -17.40
N PHE A 128 -16.09 24.59 -18.71
CA PHE A 128 -15.48 25.52 -19.65
C PHE A 128 -16.46 25.95 -20.75
N LYS A 129 -16.00 26.72 -21.74
CA LYS A 129 -16.78 27.18 -22.88
C LYS A 129 -17.39 25.98 -23.65
N PRO A 130 -18.56 26.14 -24.28
CA PRO A 130 -19.09 25.13 -25.20
C PRO A 130 -18.13 24.86 -26.36
N HIS A 131 -18.10 23.62 -26.85
CA HIS A 131 -17.42 23.30 -28.10
C HIS A 131 -18.25 23.75 -29.31
N SER A 132 -17.59 23.89 -30.46
CA SER A 132 -18.16 24.36 -31.73
C SER A 132 -19.45 23.62 -32.16
N ASN A 133 -19.60 22.35 -31.79
CA ASN A 133 -20.73 21.49 -32.15
C ASN A 133 -21.82 21.39 -31.06
N TYR A 134 -21.73 22.16 -29.97
CA TYR A 134 -22.64 22.03 -28.82
C TYR A 134 -24.05 22.57 -29.13
N LYS A 135 -25.07 21.72 -28.99
CA LYS A 135 -26.45 22.03 -29.44
C LYS A 135 -27.45 22.40 -28.34
N LYS A 136 -27.13 22.19 -27.05
CA LYS A 136 -28.11 22.34 -25.96
C LYS A 136 -28.36 23.81 -25.58
N SER A 137 -27.33 24.55 -25.19
CA SER A 137 -27.43 25.96 -24.78
C SER A 137 -26.07 26.65 -24.84
N MET A 138 -25.91 27.65 -25.71
CA MET A 138 -24.62 28.33 -25.92
C MET A 138 -24.20 29.25 -24.76
N ASN A 139 -25.13 29.64 -23.87
CA ASN A 139 -24.83 30.61 -22.80
C ASN A 139 -24.25 29.97 -21.52
N ASN A 140 -24.23 28.65 -21.42
CA ASN A 140 -23.76 27.95 -20.23
C ASN A 140 -22.40 27.30 -20.43
N LYS A 141 -21.58 27.29 -19.36
CA LYS A 141 -20.39 26.46 -19.32
C LYS A 141 -20.78 24.99 -19.43
N VAL A 142 -20.07 24.26 -20.28
CA VAL A 142 -20.22 22.81 -20.49
C VAL A 142 -19.32 22.07 -19.52
N LEU A 143 -19.79 20.93 -19.01
CA LEU A 143 -18.98 20.04 -18.19
C LEU A 143 -18.17 19.11 -19.10
N TYR A 144 -16.85 19.15 -18.92
CA TYR A 144 -15.89 18.24 -19.54
C TYR A 144 -15.34 17.29 -18.49
N VAL A 145 -15.28 16.01 -18.82
CA VAL A 145 -14.63 14.96 -18.04
C VAL A 145 -13.40 14.51 -18.81
N CYS A 146 -12.22 14.70 -18.25
CA CYS A 146 -10.97 14.23 -18.83
C CYS A 146 -10.52 13.00 -18.06
N THR A 147 -10.20 11.91 -18.77
CA THR A 147 -9.74 10.65 -18.22
C THR A 147 -8.42 10.22 -18.86
N ILE A 148 -7.60 9.50 -18.10
CA ILE A 148 -6.42 8.80 -18.61
C ILE A 148 -6.75 7.32 -18.61
N GLU A 149 -6.83 6.74 -19.80
CA GLU A 149 -7.20 5.35 -20.07
C GLU A 149 -6.04 4.60 -20.73
N ASN A 150 -6.23 3.31 -21.00
CA ASN A 150 -5.20 2.47 -21.63
C ASN A 150 -4.77 2.98 -23.00
N ASP A 151 -5.70 3.61 -23.73
CA ASP A 151 -5.48 4.15 -25.08
C ASP A 151 -5.02 5.62 -25.05
N GLY A 152 -4.77 6.17 -23.85
CA GLY A 152 -4.31 7.54 -23.64
C GLY A 152 -5.39 8.47 -23.07
N ILE A 153 -5.28 9.75 -23.39
CA ILE A 153 -6.17 10.78 -22.84
C ILE A 153 -7.49 10.83 -23.61
N VAL A 154 -8.58 10.85 -22.87
CA VAL A 154 -9.95 11.00 -23.39
C VAL A 154 -10.59 12.22 -22.75
N VAL A 155 -11.25 13.06 -23.55
CA VAL A 155 -12.03 14.20 -23.07
C VAL A 155 -13.46 14.01 -23.54
N THR A 156 -14.42 14.03 -22.61
CA THR A 156 -15.85 13.83 -22.89
C THR A 156 -16.64 15.04 -22.42
N ALA A 157 -17.46 15.61 -23.28
CA ALA A 157 -18.43 16.64 -22.94
C ALA A 157 -19.74 16.03 -22.40
N ASP A 158 -20.54 16.81 -21.68
CA ASP A 158 -21.81 16.36 -21.09
C ASP A 158 -22.90 15.99 -22.11
N ASP A 159 -22.73 16.34 -23.39
CA ASP A 159 -23.60 15.95 -24.49
C ASP A 159 -23.14 14.65 -25.18
N GLY A 160 -22.06 14.04 -24.67
CA GLY A 160 -21.50 12.81 -25.19
C GLY A 160 -20.48 13.01 -26.32
N PHE A 161 -20.12 14.25 -26.67
CA PHE A 161 -19.03 14.47 -27.60
C PHE A 161 -17.69 14.03 -26.99
N VAL A 162 -16.87 13.30 -27.74
CA VAL A 162 -15.61 12.71 -27.25
C VAL A 162 -14.44 13.10 -28.15
N TRP A 163 -13.38 13.61 -27.53
CA TRP A 163 -12.05 13.75 -28.13
C TRP A 163 -11.12 12.66 -27.60
N LYS A 164 -10.43 11.96 -28.50
CA LYS A 164 -9.47 10.90 -28.16
C LYS A 164 -8.41 10.75 -29.26
N GLY A 165 -7.32 10.05 -28.93
CA GLY A 165 -6.23 9.74 -29.86
C GLY A 165 -5.05 10.71 -29.77
N SER A 166 -4.05 10.51 -30.64
CA SER A 166 -2.74 11.16 -30.54
C SER A 166 -2.76 12.69 -30.68
N ASN A 167 -3.80 13.26 -31.29
CA ASN A 167 -3.95 14.71 -31.49
C ASN A 167 -5.03 15.33 -30.58
N VAL A 168 -5.46 14.64 -29.52
CA VAL A 168 -6.55 15.07 -28.63
C VAL A 168 -6.43 16.53 -28.18
N TRP A 169 -5.23 17.01 -27.82
CA TRP A 169 -5.06 18.40 -27.39
C TRP A 169 -5.33 19.40 -28.52
N ARG A 170 -4.87 19.11 -29.74
CA ARG A 170 -5.09 19.97 -30.90
C ARG A 170 -6.59 20.09 -31.22
N ASP A 171 -7.29 18.96 -31.16
CA ASP A 171 -8.72 18.92 -31.45
C ASP A 171 -9.54 19.63 -30.37
N VAL A 172 -9.22 19.41 -29.10
CA VAL A 172 -9.83 20.13 -27.96
C VAL A 172 -9.56 21.64 -28.07
N LYS A 173 -8.30 22.04 -28.31
CA LYS A 173 -7.93 23.46 -28.43
C LYS A 173 -8.70 24.16 -29.55
N ARG A 174 -8.80 23.51 -30.72
CA ARG A 174 -9.56 24.00 -31.88
C ARG A 174 -11.06 24.11 -31.58
N ASP A 175 -11.67 23.04 -31.09
CA ASP A 175 -13.13 22.95 -30.97
C ASP A 175 -13.67 23.79 -29.80
N LEU A 176 -12.86 24.03 -28.76
CA LEU A 176 -13.18 24.90 -27.63
C LEU A 176 -12.77 26.36 -27.85
N GLY A 177 -12.06 26.66 -28.94
CA GLY A 177 -11.52 28.01 -29.20
C GLY A 177 -10.59 28.49 -28.10
N ILE A 178 -9.75 27.61 -27.55
CA ILE A 178 -8.75 27.96 -26.54
C ILE A 178 -7.60 28.67 -27.26
N VAL A 179 -7.27 29.88 -26.81
CA VAL A 179 -6.17 30.66 -27.39
C VAL A 179 -4.99 30.60 -26.42
N ASP A 180 -5.17 31.21 -25.25
CA ASP A 180 -4.12 31.45 -24.25
C ASP A 180 -4.53 31.04 -22.82
N GLU A 181 -5.73 30.47 -22.62
CA GLU A 181 -6.18 30.10 -21.28
C GLU A 181 -5.46 28.88 -20.70
N PHE A 182 -4.89 28.04 -21.56
CA PHE A 182 -4.16 26.82 -21.20
C PHE A 182 -3.04 26.57 -22.21
N ASP A 183 -1.84 26.31 -21.71
CA ASP A 183 -0.67 26.04 -22.54
C ASP A 183 -0.68 24.61 -23.11
N SER A 184 -1.20 23.66 -22.34
CA SER A 184 -1.16 22.24 -22.68
C SER A 184 -2.39 21.48 -22.16
N ILE A 185 -2.52 20.23 -22.60
CA ILE A 185 -3.59 19.34 -22.11
C ILE A 185 -3.40 19.02 -20.63
N GLU A 186 -2.16 18.93 -20.15
CA GLU A 186 -1.83 18.74 -18.74
C GLU A 186 -2.36 19.89 -17.91
N ASP A 187 -2.25 21.13 -18.40
CA ASP A 187 -2.82 22.30 -17.74
C ASP A 187 -4.35 22.29 -17.77
N PHE A 188 -4.93 21.91 -18.91
CA PHE A 188 -6.37 21.72 -19.00
C PHE A 188 -6.88 20.67 -18.00
N MET A 189 -6.12 19.59 -17.81
CA MET A 189 -6.40 18.49 -16.89
C MET A 189 -5.93 18.72 -15.44
N ALA A 190 -5.41 19.91 -15.13
CA ALA A 190 -4.88 20.28 -13.81
C ALA A 190 -3.68 19.45 -13.31
N LEU A 191 -2.97 18.75 -14.22
CA LEU A 191 -1.71 18.05 -13.94
C LEU A 191 -0.53 19.01 -13.74
N THR A 192 -0.69 20.28 -14.08
CA THR A 192 0.24 21.38 -13.73
C THR A 192 0.12 21.83 -12.28
N ASN A 193 -0.98 21.48 -11.59
CA ASN A 193 -1.23 21.96 -10.25
C ASN A 193 -0.30 21.29 -9.22
N PRO A 194 0.46 22.05 -8.41
CA PRO A 194 1.41 21.50 -7.43
C PRO A 194 0.80 20.49 -6.45
N THR A 195 -0.45 20.69 -6.04
CA THR A 195 -1.15 19.78 -5.12
C THR A 195 -1.43 18.45 -5.81
N VAL A 196 -1.89 18.50 -7.07
CA VAL A 196 -2.16 17.29 -7.87
C VAL A 196 -0.87 16.53 -8.14
N ILE A 197 0.22 17.21 -8.52
CA ILE A 197 1.51 16.55 -8.77
C ILE A 197 2.01 15.84 -7.51
N LYS A 198 1.98 16.50 -6.34
CA LYS A 198 2.38 15.88 -5.07
C LYS A 198 1.52 14.67 -4.72
N MET A 199 0.21 14.73 -4.97
CA MET A 199 -0.68 13.59 -4.75
C MET A 199 -0.33 12.42 -5.68
N ILE A 200 -0.07 12.68 -6.96
CA ILE A 200 0.37 11.67 -7.92
C ILE A 200 1.69 11.03 -7.49
N GLU A 201 2.66 11.81 -7.05
CA GLU A 201 3.94 11.29 -6.54
C GLU A 201 3.79 10.53 -5.21
N SER A 202 2.70 10.75 -4.46
CA SER A 202 2.47 10.06 -3.19
C SER A 202 1.84 8.67 -3.34
N ILE A 203 1.18 8.39 -4.48
CA ILE A 203 0.50 7.11 -4.72
C ILE A 203 1.42 6.04 -5.34
N GLY A 204 2.63 6.40 -5.77
CA GLY A 204 3.54 5.47 -6.43
C GLY A 204 4.98 5.95 -6.46
N ASP A 205 5.91 5.00 -6.60
CA ASP A 205 7.33 5.31 -6.69
C ASP A 205 7.71 5.76 -8.11
N VAL A 206 8.18 7.00 -8.22
CA VAL A 206 8.63 7.64 -9.47
C VAL A 206 10.16 7.68 -9.60
N SER A 207 10.89 7.08 -8.66
CA SER A 207 12.37 7.10 -8.64
C SER A 207 13.00 6.40 -9.85
N ASN A 208 12.30 5.42 -10.43
CA ASN A 208 12.76 4.63 -11.58
C ASN A 208 12.36 5.24 -12.93
N PHE A 209 11.69 6.39 -12.98
CA PHE A 209 11.25 7.01 -14.22
C PHE A 209 12.40 7.83 -14.84
N GLU A 210 13.10 7.23 -15.79
CA GLU A 210 14.23 7.86 -16.48
C GLU A 210 13.82 9.18 -17.14
N GLY A 211 14.49 10.27 -16.80
CA GLY A 211 14.21 11.60 -17.33
C GLY A 211 13.05 12.37 -16.67
N TYR A 212 12.26 11.73 -15.79
CA TYR A 212 11.26 12.43 -14.98
C TYR A 212 11.94 13.23 -13.86
N ILE A 213 11.52 14.49 -13.67
CA ILE A 213 11.99 15.34 -12.58
C ILE A 213 10.91 15.39 -11.50
N GLN A 214 11.18 14.80 -10.35
CA GLN A 214 10.31 14.89 -9.17
C GLN A 214 10.00 16.34 -8.80
N PHE A 215 8.76 16.61 -8.39
CA PHE A 215 8.30 17.96 -8.10
C PHE A 215 9.15 18.66 -7.04
N SER A 216 9.58 17.94 -6.02
CA SER A 216 10.46 18.44 -4.96
C SER A 216 11.86 18.88 -5.45
N LYS A 217 12.29 18.41 -6.63
CA LYS A 217 13.60 18.70 -7.23
C LYS A 217 13.53 19.76 -8.35
N ARG A 218 12.34 20.26 -8.69
CA ARG A 218 12.18 21.34 -9.68
C ARG A 218 12.57 22.66 -9.02
N ALA A 219 13.42 23.46 -9.68
CA ALA A 219 13.68 24.83 -9.24
C ALA A 219 12.34 25.60 -9.25
N GLN A 220 11.97 26.15 -8.10
CA GLN A 220 10.76 26.96 -7.93
C GLN A 220 11.03 28.42 -8.28
#